data_AF-A0AA36A5S1-F1
#
_entry.id   AF-A0AA36A5S1-F1
#
_cell.length_a   1.000
_cell.length_b   1.000
_cell.length_c   1.000
_cell.angle_alpha   90.00
_cell.angle_beta   90.00
_cell.angle_gamma   90.00
#
_symmetry.space_group_name_H-M   'P 1'
#
loop_
_entity.id
_entity.type
_entity.pdbx_description
1 polymer ?
#
loop_
_entity_poly.entity_id
_entity_poly.type
_entity_poly.pdbx_seq_one_letter_code
_entity_poly.pdbx_strand_id
1 'polypeptide(L)'
;MGHGSSKSSSSDDSTNGGGSNSKSHTSRRERIKTKLHLHRHRDRDRDRSVRTSRGSHSQHPKLSTLEDFAGIALVTLISAEMKFKDKWLACISIGEQTFRTEISDQTNKPTWNSEIKFLLEKNGPHVAKISVFETNRLRKNNLIGHCEVDLFEFLIRDSDSDKKVFNVMDPSSSNVVVGNISLSCSIEDPTETEKSFARRILSIVDYNGDGKLSFSEFSELIDAFGNQQAAKKKEELFKAADENGDGDVSMDELAILLAMQQEKEPLINRCPVCGELLEVSDKLNSMIHMSLCF
;
A
#
# COMPACT_ATOMS: atom_id res chain seq x y z
N MET A 1 -66.23 17.97 -3.22
CA MET A 1 -65.75 16.94 -4.15
C MET A 1 -64.38 16.45 -3.66
N GLY A 2 -64.26 15.16 -3.34
CA GLY A 2 -63.01 14.39 -3.07
C GLY A 2 -62.28 14.73 -1.75
N HIS A 3 -62.43 13.98 -0.65
CA HIS A 3 -61.73 12.72 -0.24
C HIS A 3 -60.20 12.88 -0.10
N GLY A 4 -59.52 12.47 0.98
CA GLY A 4 -59.95 11.66 2.12
C GLY A 4 -58.92 11.52 3.26
N SER A 5 -59.49 11.22 4.43
CA SER A 5 -59.08 10.33 5.53
C SER A 5 -57.61 10.12 5.94
N SER A 6 -57.34 10.33 7.24
CA SER A 6 -56.63 9.33 8.08
C SER A 6 -57.02 9.49 9.55
N LYS A 7 -57.49 8.41 10.20
CA LYS A 7 -57.71 8.28 11.65
C LYS A 7 -57.00 7.01 12.15
N SER A 8 -56.13 7.22 13.14
CA SER A 8 -55.85 6.45 14.36
C SER A 8 -56.15 4.94 14.49
N SER A 9 -55.09 4.21 14.83
CA SER A 9 -54.88 3.26 15.95
C SER A 9 -55.77 2.02 16.15
N SER A 10 -55.14 0.83 16.20
CA SER A 10 -55.22 -0.14 17.31
C SER A 10 -54.32 -1.39 17.08
N SER A 11 -53.45 -1.64 18.07
CA SER A 11 -53.04 -2.90 18.74
C SER A 11 -53.02 -4.30 18.06
N ASP A 12 -51.95 -5.03 18.47
CA ASP A 12 -51.84 -6.46 18.82
C ASP A 12 -51.14 -7.48 17.87
N ASP A 13 -50.05 -8.03 18.44
CA ASP A 13 -49.66 -9.45 18.59
C ASP A 13 -48.62 -10.15 17.67
N SER A 14 -47.63 -10.71 18.38
CA SER A 14 -46.82 -11.94 18.22
C SER A 14 -45.99 -12.29 16.96
N THR A 15 -44.69 -12.50 17.24
CA THR A 15 -43.73 -13.50 16.69
C THR A 15 -43.45 -13.56 15.18
N ASN A 16 -42.21 -13.30 14.76
CA ASN A 16 -41.22 -14.34 14.39
C ASN A 16 -39.86 -13.72 14.00
N GLY A 17 -38.80 -14.52 14.11
CA GLY A 17 -37.39 -14.10 14.05
C GLY A 17 -36.91 -13.52 12.73
N GLY A 18 -35.88 -12.68 12.85
CA GLY A 18 -35.07 -12.17 11.74
C GLY A 18 -33.73 -11.70 12.29
N GLY A 19 -32.76 -12.61 12.33
CA GLY A 19 -31.38 -12.29 12.68
C GLY A 19 -30.81 -11.29 11.69
N SER A 20 -30.70 -10.04 12.12
CA SER A 20 -29.97 -9.00 11.41
C SER A 20 -28.48 -9.23 11.64
N ASN A 21 -27.88 -9.91 10.67
CA ASN A 21 -26.43 -10.05 10.55
C ASN A 21 -25.83 -8.66 10.28
N SER A 22 -25.60 -7.90 11.35
CA SER A 22 -24.80 -6.69 11.30
C SER A 22 -23.42 -7.07 10.76
N LYS A 23 -23.11 -6.62 9.55
CA LYS A 23 -21.75 -6.71 9.00
C LYS A 23 -20.86 -5.89 9.92
N SER A 24 -20.19 -6.57 10.84
CA SER A 24 -19.18 -5.97 11.71
C SER A 24 -18.07 -5.43 10.82
N HIS A 25 -17.93 -4.10 10.81
CA HIS A 25 -16.72 -3.47 10.31
C HIS A 25 -15.56 -3.98 11.16
N THR A 26 -14.70 -4.80 10.57
CA THR A 26 -13.47 -5.26 11.21
C THR A 26 -12.55 -4.05 11.39
N SER A 27 -12.10 -3.82 12.62
CA SER A 27 -11.21 -2.69 12.93
C SER A 27 -9.89 -2.83 12.17
N ARG A 28 -9.21 -1.72 11.86
CA ARG A 28 -7.90 -1.70 11.19
C ARG A 28 -6.90 -2.67 11.83
N ARG A 29 -6.95 -2.79 13.15
CA ARG A 29 -6.14 -3.73 13.94
C ARG A 29 -6.45 -5.21 13.64
N GLU A 30 -7.70 -5.57 13.37
CA GLU A 30 -8.09 -6.91 12.92
C GLU A 30 -7.56 -7.17 11.50
N ARG A 31 -7.62 -6.20 10.58
CA ARG A 31 -7.04 -6.34 9.23
C ARG A 31 -5.52 -6.58 9.24
N ILE A 32 -4.79 -5.86 10.10
CA ILE A 32 -3.35 -6.04 10.28
C ILE A 32 -3.05 -7.42 10.89
N LYS A 33 -3.81 -7.86 11.90
CA LYS A 33 -3.65 -9.18 12.54
C LYS A 33 -3.98 -10.35 11.61
N THR A 34 -5.06 -10.25 10.84
CA THR A 34 -5.49 -11.32 9.93
C THR A 34 -4.55 -11.43 8.71
N LYS A 35 -3.99 -10.32 8.22
CA LYS A 35 -3.00 -10.32 7.13
C LYS A 35 -1.64 -10.90 7.53
N LEU A 36 -1.28 -10.86 8.81
CA LEU A 36 -0.07 -11.52 9.34
C LEU A 36 -0.31 -12.98 9.80
N HIS A 37 -1.55 -13.47 9.76
CA HIS A 37 -1.91 -14.83 10.18
C HIS A 37 -2.20 -15.79 9.03
N LEU A 38 -2.17 -15.35 7.77
CA LEU A 38 -2.32 -16.24 6.60
C LEU A 38 -1.09 -17.11 6.30
N HIS A 39 -0.05 -17.10 7.14
CA HIS A 39 1.12 -17.98 7.02
C HIS A 39 1.31 -18.95 8.19
N ARG A 40 0.22 -19.34 8.86
CA ARG A 40 0.29 -20.49 9.77
C ARG A 40 -0.94 -21.38 9.62
N HIS A 41 -0.81 -22.43 8.82
CA HIS A 41 -0.91 -23.83 9.29
C HIS A 41 -1.28 -24.78 8.14
N ARG A 42 -0.41 -25.77 7.89
CA ARG A 42 -0.80 -27.19 7.80
C ARG A 42 0.44 -28.07 7.81
N ASP A 43 0.94 -28.37 9.00
CA ASP A 43 1.68 -29.62 9.22
C ASP A 43 0.88 -30.49 10.17
N ARG A 44 0.29 -31.53 9.58
CA ARG A 44 -0.12 -32.76 10.27
C ARG A 44 1.06 -33.73 10.09
N ASP A 45 1.70 -34.15 11.18
CA ASP A 45 1.55 -35.53 11.66
C ASP A 45 2.38 -35.86 12.93
N ARG A 46 1.70 -36.59 13.82
CA ARG A 46 2.13 -37.67 14.75
C ARG A 46 3.57 -37.68 15.30
N ASP A 47 3.75 -37.65 16.63
CA ASP A 47 3.79 -38.87 17.48
C ASP A 47 3.80 -38.58 19.01
N ARG A 48 3.58 -39.64 19.77
CA ARG A 48 3.19 -39.88 21.18
C ARG A 48 4.01 -39.29 22.37
N SER A 49 3.23 -38.93 23.41
CA SER A 49 3.33 -39.33 24.85
C SER A 49 4.54 -38.92 25.72
N VAL A 50 4.32 -38.10 26.76
CA VAL A 50 4.25 -38.46 28.22
C VAL A 50 4.05 -37.18 29.06
N ARG A 51 3.23 -37.29 30.12
CA ARG A 51 2.84 -36.27 31.11
C ARG A 51 4.01 -35.72 31.95
N THR A 52 3.97 -34.44 32.33
CA THR A 52 3.78 -33.95 33.73
C THR A 52 3.66 -32.42 33.76
N SER A 53 2.94 -31.93 34.77
CA SER A 53 2.44 -30.58 34.98
C SER A 53 3.46 -29.58 35.54
N ARG A 54 3.35 -28.30 35.14
CA ARG A 54 3.23 -27.06 35.97
C ARG A 54 3.97 -25.88 35.34
N GLY A 55 3.27 -24.73 35.25
CA GLY A 55 3.88 -23.41 35.32
C GLY A 55 3.98 -22.63 34.00
N SER A 56 3.14 -21.59 33.90
CA SER A 56 3.47 -20.24 33.41
C SER A 56 4.50 -20.10 32.28
N HIS A 57 4.02 -19.87 31.06
CA HIS A 57 4.28 -18.67 30.27
C HIS A 57 3.76 -18.94 28.85
N SER A 58 2.59 -18.39 28.51
CA SER A 58 2.20 -18.27 27.12
C SER A 58 3.10 -17.25 26.44
N GLN A 59 4.22 -17.73 25.87
CA GLN A 59 4.96 -16.95 24.89
C GLN A 59 4.18 -16.95 23.57
N HIS A 60 3.15 -16.12 23.54
CA HIS A 60 2.74 -15.51 22.28
C HIS A 60 3.83 -14.49 21.94
N PRO A 61 4.41 -14.49 20.72
CA PRO A 61 5.16 -13.32 20.28
C PRO A 61 4.13 -12.19 20.15
N LYS A 62 4.14 -11.28 21.13
CA LYS A 62 3.45 -10.01 21.03
C LYS A 62 4.16 -9.23 19.92
N LEU A 63 3.51 -9.05 18.78
CA LEU A 63 3.96 -8.05 17.82
C LEU A 63 3.67 -6.68 18.45
N SER A 64 4.69 -6.06 19.05
CA SER A 64 4.51 -4.94 19.97
C SER A 64 4.70 -3.55 19.35
N THR A 65 5.33 -3.39 18.19
CA THR A 65 5.60 -2.05 17.63
C THR A 65 5.71 -2.08 16.10
N LEU A 66 5.30 -1.00 15.41
CA LEU A 66 5.59 -0.74 13.98
C LEU A 66 7.08 -0.44 13.72
N GLU A 67 7.93 -0.54 14.75
CA GLU A 67 9.38 -0.46 14.66
C GLU A 67 10.00 -1.55 13.80
N ASP A 68 9.24 -2.58 13.40
CA ASP A 68 9.64 -3.62 12.44
C ASP A 68 8.99 -3.48 11.06
N PHE A 69 8.16 -2.44 10.85
CA PHE A 69 7.43 -2.30 9.60
C PHE A 69 8.31 -1.74 8.50
N ALA A 70 8.30 -2.43 7.37
CA ALA A 70 8.70 -1.88 6.11
C ALA A 70 7.62 -2.21 5.06
N GLY A 71 7.37 -1.30 4.12
CA GLY A 71 6.31 -1.45 3.13
C GLY A 71 6.01 -0.15 2.39
N ILE A 72 5.03 -0.17 1.50
CA ILE A 72 4.64 1.00 0.71
C ILE A 72 3.49 1.73 1.41
N ALA A 73 3.73 2.98 1.78
CA ALA A 73 2.71 3.90 2.25
C ALA A 73 2.13 4.69 1.08
N LEU A 74 0.81 4.61 0.92
CA LEU A 74 0.04 5.40 -0.02
C LEU A 74 -0.46 6.66 0.68
N VAL A 75 0.12 7.81 0.33
CA VAL A 75 -0.25 9.11 0.89
C VAL A 75 -0.99 9.93 -0.16
N THR A 76 -2.18 10.40 0.17
CA THR A 76 -2.96 11.30 -0.69
C THR A 76 -2.99 12.70 -0.10
N LEU A 77 -2.41 13.68 -0.80
CA LEU A 77 -2.61 15.10 -0.50
C LEU A 77 -3.95 15.54 -1.07
N ILE A 78 -4.96 15.65 -0.21
CA ILE A 78 -6.35 15.84 -0.62
C ILE A 78 -6.62 17.31 -0.92
N SER A 79 -6.46 18.17 0.08
CA SER A 79 -6.86 19.58 0.00
C SER A 79 -6.19 20.43 1.08
N ALA A 80 -6.24 21.75 0.94
CA ALA A 80 -5.89 22.68 2.00
C ALA A 80 -6.95 23.77 2.19
N GLU A 81 -6.90 24.47 3.31
CA GLU A 81 -7.62 25.72 3.56
C GLU A 81 -6.63 26.78 4.05
N MET A 82 -6.42 27.80 3.21
CA MET A 82 -5.45 28.88 3.39
C MET A 82 -6.15 30.18 3.78
N LYS A 83 -5.39 31.10 4.38
CA LYS A 83 -5.94 32.39 4.87
C LYS A 83 -6.34 33.36 3.76
N PHE A 84 -5.85 33.19 2.54
CA PHE A 84 -6.12 34.07 1.40
C PHE A 84 -6.22 33.26 0.10
N LYS A 85 -6.72 33.90 -0.96
CA LYS A 85 -6.89 33.26 -2.27
C LYS A 85 -5.62 33.41 -3.10
N ASP A 86 -5.11 32.29 -3.57
CA ASP A 86 -3.98 32.25 -4.50
C ASP A 86 -3.95 30.93 -5.29
N LYS A 87 -2.97 30.76 -6.16
CA LYS A 87 -2.63 29.51 -6.82
C LYS A 87 -1.59 28.76 -5.99
N TRP A 88 -1.98 27.57 -5.55
CA TRP A 88 -1.24 26.80 -4.56
C TRP A 88 -0.55 25.58 -5.15
N LEU A 89 0.65 25.34 -4.66
CA LEU A 89 1.42 24.12 -4.90
C LEU A 89 1.75 23.50 -3.54
N ALA A 90 1.47 22.21 -3.35
CA ALA A 90 1.97 21.48 -2.18
C ALA A 90 3.14 20.58 -2.59
N CYS A 91 4.09 20.41 -1.68
CA CYS A 91 5.18 19.45 -1.80
C CYS A 91 5.19 18.56 -0.56
N ILE A 92 5.40 17.26 -0.76
CA ILE A 92 5.64 16.31 0.32
C ILE A 92 7.03 15.72 0.14
N SER A 93 7.83 15.78 1.20
CA SER A 93 9.22 15.30 1.21
C SER A 93 9.44 14.32 2.36
N ILE A 94 10.12 13.20 2.08
CA ILE A 94 10.53 12.21 3.08
C ILE A 94 11.94 11.73 2.73
N GLY A 95 12.89 11.88 3.66
CA GLY A 95 14.31 11.67 3.35
C GLY A 95 14.75 12.52 2.14
N GLU A 96 15.23 11.86 1.09
CA GLU A 96 15.66 12.49 -0.17
C GLU A 96 14.54 12.58 -1.22
N GLN A 97 13.42 11.89 -1.02
CA GLN A 97 12.31 11.87 -1.97
C GLN A 97 11.45 13.13 -1.79
N THR A 98 11.08 13.77 -2.89
CA THR A 98 10.18 14.93 -2.89
C THR A 98 9.22 14.84 -4.06
N PHE A 99 7.92 14.95 -3.76
CA PHE A 99 6.85 15.00 -4.73
C PHE A 99 6.12 16.33 -4.67
N ARG A 100 5.62 16.77 -5.82
CA ARG A 100 4.90 18.04 -5.98
C ARG A 100 3.52 17.77 -6.55
N THR A 101 2.52 18.46 -6.04
CA THR A 101 1.17 18.42 -6.62
C THR A 101 1.12 19.22 -7.92
N GLU A 102 0.01 19.11 -8.63
CA GLU A 102 -0.35 20.13 -9.62
C GLU A 102 -0.60 21.48 -8.95
N ILE A 103 -0.51 22.56 -9.74
CA ILE A 103 -0.84 23.91 -9.28
C ILE A 103 -2.35 24.09 -9.30
N SER A 104 -2.92 24.59 -8.20
CA SER A 104 -4.36 24.86 -8.12
C SER A 104 -4.79 26.10 -8.91
N ASP A 105 -6.10 26.23 -9.10
CA ASP A 105 -6.72 27.51 -9.44
C ASP A 105 -6.54 28.55 -8.32
N GLN A 106 -6.93 29.79 -8.60
CA GLN A 106 -6.88 30.87 -7.63
C GLN A 106 -8.01 30.74 -6.59
N THR A 107 -7.70 30.09 -5.47
CA THR A 107 -8.66 29.77 -4.41
C THR A 107 -7.99 29.85 -3.04
N ASN A 108 -8.75 29.92 -1.97
CA ASN A 108 -8.23 29.71 -0.61
C ASN A 108 -8.46 28.27 -0.13
N LYS A 109 -9.11 27.43 -0.95
CA LYS A 109 -9.42 26.04 -0.63
C LYS A 109 -9.00 25.11 -1.78
N PRO A 110 -7.70 24.96 -2.06
CA PRO A 110 -7.23 24.09 -3.13
C PRO A 110 -7.53 22.63 -2.84
N THR A 111 -7.85 21.88 -3.88
CA THR A 111 -8.04 20.42 -3.85
C THR A 111 -7.14 19.83 -4.92
N TRP A 112 -6.29 18.87 -4.54
CA TRP A 112 -5.34 18.23 -5.45
C TRP A 112 -5.67 16.76 -5.68
N ASN A 113 -6.08 16.03 -4.63
CA ASN A 113 -6.23 14.57 -4.66
C ASN A 113 -5.01 13.86 -5.25
N SER A 114 -3.82 14.41 -5.02
CA SER A 114 -2.57 13.84 -5.53
C SER A 114 -2.18 12.66 -4.66
N GLU A 115 -2.02 11.49 -5.28
CA GLU A 115 -1.60 10.25 -4.64
C GLU A 115 -0.11 10.02 -4.85
N ILE A 116 0.59 9.67 -3.77
CA ILE A 116 2.03 9.45 -3.75
C ILE A 116 2.31 8.14 -3.01
N LYS A 117 3.22 7.33 -3.56
CA LYS A 117 3.72 6.12 -2.91
C LYS A 117 5.08 6.42 -2.30
N PHE A 118 5.21 6.15 -1.00
CA PHE A 118 6.48 6.23 -0.29
C PHE A 118 6.90 4.85 0.19
N LEU A 119 8.18 4.57 0.00
CA LEU A 119 8.81 3.49 0.72
C LEU A 119 9.00 3.90 2.18
N LEU A 120 8.44 3.12 3.10
CA LEU A 120 8.82 3.16 4.51
C LEU A 120 9.70 1.94 4.82
N GLU A 121 10.91 2.20 5.28
CA GLU A 121 11.82 1.18 5.79
C GLU A 121 11.82 1.19 7.32
N LYS A 122 12.19 0.05 7.91
CA LYS A 122 12.23 -0.15 9.36
C LYS A 122 12.96 0.96 10.12
N ASN A 123 14.15 1.32 9.62
CA ASN A 123 15.01 2.35 10.20
C ASN A 123 15.11 3.57 9.28
N GLY A 124 14.19 3.68 8.31
CA GLY A 124 14.21 4.71 7.29
C GLY A 124 13.50 6.00 7.72
N PRO A 125 13.57 7.02 6.85
CA PRO A 125 12.79 8.23 7.01
C PRO A 125 11.28 7.93 7.03
N HIS A 126 10.60 8.31 8.12
CA HIS A 126 9.15 8.12 8.30
C HIS A 126 8.40 9.43 8.60
N VAL A 127 9.14 10.52 8.82
CA VAL A 127 8.58 11.86 9.01
C VAL A 127 8.50 12.55 7.66
N ALA A 128 7.28 12.75 7.17
CA ALA A 128 7.01 13.49 5.96
C ALA A 128 6.87 14.99 6.27
N LYS A 129 7.67 15.82 5.61
CA LYS A 129 7.51 17.28 5.62
C LYS A 129 6.60 17.70 4.47
N ILE A 130 5.48 18.32 4.79
CA ILE A 130 4.57 18.88 3.80
C ILE A 130 4.69 20.39 3.79
N SER A 131 4.98 20.96 2.62
CA SER A 131 5.19 22.39 2.43
C SER A 131 4.18 22.94 1.42
N VAL A 132 3.55 24.07 1.74
CA VAL A 132 2.56 24.73 0.89
C VAL A 132 3.14 26.05 0.37
N PHE A 133 3.12 26.22 -0.94
CA PHE A 133 3.69 27.35 -1.65
C PHE A 133 2.64 28.15 -2.39
N GLU A 134 2.81 29.46 -2.34
CA GLU A 134 2.21 30.41 -3.27
C GLU A 134 3.03 30.40 -4.57
N THR A 135 2.36 30.15 -5.69
CA THR A 135 3.03 30.01 -6.99
C THR A 135 3.13 31.33 -7.74
N ASN A 136 4.31 31.60 -8.28
CA ASN A 136 4.60 32.82 -9.02
C ASN A 136 5.08 32.47 -10.43
N ARG A 137 4.51 33.11 -11.46
CA ARG A 137 4.89 32.83 -12.87
C ARG A 137 6.29 33.31 -13.23
N LEU A 138 6.78 34.36 -12.58
CA LEU A 138 8.00 35.08 -12.97
C LEU A 138 9.06 35.12 -11.87
N ARG A 139 8.81 34.46 -10.73
CA ARG A 139 9.69 34.46 -9.55
C ARG A 139 9.67 33.08 -8.88
N LYS A 140 10.63 32.84 -7.98
CA LYS A 140 10.61 31.65 -7.14
C LYS A 140 9.32 31.59 -6.32
N ASN A 141 8.72 30.39 -6.23
CA ASN A 141 7.55 30.16 -5.39
C ASN A 141 7.85 30.54 -3.94
N ASN A 142 6.86 31.14 -3.29
CA ASN A 142 6.97 31.62 -1.93
C ASN A 142 6.47 30.54 -0.97
N LEU A 143 7.29 30.13 -0.01
CA LEU A 143 6.88 29.15 1.00
C LEU A 143 5.97 29.85 2.00
N ILE A 144 4.70 29.47 2.02
CA ILE A 144 3.71 30.05 2.94
C ILE A 144 3.72 29.33 4.28
N GLY A 145 3.88 28.01 4.27
CA GLY A 145 4.03 27.27 5.51
C GLY A 145 4.28 25.79 5.31
N HIS A 146 4.50 25.10 6.41
CA HIS A 146 4.74 23.66 6.40
C HIS A 146 4.18 22.98 7.64
N CYS A 147 4.05 21.66 7.55
CA CYS A 147 3.81 20.78 8.69
C CYS A 147 4.65 19.52 8.55
N GLU A 148 4.86 18.83 9.65
CA GLU A 148 5.54 17.53 9.68
C GLU A 148 4.57 16.49 10.19
N VAL A 149 4.55 15.34 9.53
CA VAL A 149 3.65 14.23 9.83
C VAL A 149 4.47 12.96 9.92
N ASP A 150 4.45 12.35 11.09
CA ASP A 150 4.96 11.00 11.28
C ASP A 150 3.98 10.00 10.62
N LEU A 151 4.43 9.34 9.55
CA LEU A 151 3.60 8.40 8.80
C LEU A 151 3.36 7.11 9.57
N PHE A 152 4.28 6.66 10.43
CA PHE A 152 4.03 5.50 11.28
C PHE A 152 2.93 5.81 12.28
N GLU A 153 3.01 6.96 12.95
CA GLU A 153 1.96 7.37 13.87
C GLU A 153 0.62 7.57 13.14
N PHE A 154 0.66 8.11 11.92
CA PHE A 154 -0.54 8.24 11.10
C PHE A 154 -1.21 6.88 10.87
N LEU A 155 -0.43 5.86 10.51
CA LEU A 155 -0.89 4.51 10.19
C LEU A 155 -1.36 3.72 11.43
N ILE A 156 -0.80 3.97 12.62
CA ILE A 156 -1.19 3.31 13.89
C ILE A 156 -2.55 3.79 14.37
N ARG A 157 -2.80 5.09 14.28
CA ARG A 157 -3.96 5.72 14.91
C ARG A 157 -5.25 5.24 14.25
N ASP A 158 -6.04 4.47 15.00
CA ASP A 158 -7.43 4.09 14.69
C ASP A 158 -8.31 5.34 14.59
N SER A 159 -8.35 6.00 13.43
CA SER A 159 -9.40 6.99 13.13
C SER A 159 -10.42 6.38 12.16
N ASP A 160 -11.70 6.59 12.48
CA ASP A 160 -12.86 6.20 11.64
C ASP A 160 -12.87 6.89 10.26
N SER A 161 -12.07 7.96 10.13
CA SER A 161 -11.81 8.68 8.89
C SER A 161 -10.37 8.39 8.42
N ASP A 162 -10.23 7.96 7.16
CA ASP A 162 -8.92 7.80 6.49
C ASP A 162 -8.20 9.14 6.30
N LYS A 163 -8.95 10.23 6.41
CA LYS A 163 -8.51 11.61 6.23
C LYS A 163 -8.23 12.27 7.57
N LYS A 164 -7.07 12.92 7.70
CA LYS A 164 -6.71 13.78 8.83
C LYS A 164 -6.41 15.19 8.33
N VAL A 165 -6.48 16.15 9.25
CA VAL A 165 -6.21 17.57 8.99
C VAL A 165 -5.09 18.01 9.91
N PHE A 166 -4.11 18.71 9.34
CA PHE A 166 -2.92 19.20 10.03
C PHE A 166 -2.83 20.72 9.89
N ASN A 167 -2.39 21.39 10.95
CA ASN A 167 -2.11 22.82 10.89
C ASN A 167 -0.83 23.05 10.09
N VAL A 168 -0.90 23.98 9.14
CA VAL A 168 0.26 24.46 8.39
C VAL A 168 0.82 25.65 9.16
N MET A 169 2.08 25.57 9.57
CA MET A 169 2.75 26.56 10.40
C MET A 169 3.59 27.52 9.55
N ASP A 170 3.67 28.77 9.99
CA ASP A 170 4.53 29.78 9.39
C ASP A 170 6.01 29.35 9.48
N PRO A 171 6.81 29.44 8.41
CA PRO A 171 8.21 29.02 8.42
C PRO A 171 9.10 29.83 9.37
N SER A 172 8.71 31.08 9.65
CA SER A 172 9.45 32.00 10.52
C SER A 172 8.96 31.94 11.97
N SER A 173 7.78 31.34 12.22
CA SER A 173 7.18 31.27 13.55
C SER A 173 6.33 30.01 13.72
N SER A 174 6.84 29.06 14.50
CA SER A 174 6.20 27.76 14.80
C SER A 174 4.89 27.86 15.56
N ASN A 175 4.49 29.04 16.04
CA ASN A 175 3.23 29.25 16.79
C ASN A 175 2.14 29.90 15.94
N VAL A 176 2.44 30.29 14.70
CA VAL A 176 1.49 30.93 13.81
C VAL A 176 0.98 29.92 12.79
N VAL A 177 -0.30 29.56 12.90
CA VAL A 177 -0.98 28.72 11.89
C VAL A 177 -1.31 29.59 10.69
N VAL A 178 -0.88 29.23 9.48
CA VAL A 178 -1.13 29.93 8.21
C VAL A 178 -2.20 29.26 7.33
N GLY A 179 -2.62 28.06 7.70
CA GLY A 179 -3.67 27.29 7.04
C GLY A 179 -3.81 25.91 7.66
N ASN A 180 -4.63 25.08 7.04
CA ASN A 180 -4.69 23.65 7.34
C ASN A 180 -4.58 22.84 6.06
N ILE A 181 -4.03 21.64 6.17
CA ILE A 181 -3.91 20.70 5.06
C ILE A 181 -4.51 19.36 5.45
N SER A 182 -5.17 18.72 4.50
CA SER A 182 -5.82 17.46 4.68
C SER A 182 -5.21 16.39 3.80
N LEU A 183 -4.91 15.25 4.41
CA LEU A 183 -4.32 14.11 3.75
C LEU A 183 -4.85 12.79 4.31
N SER A 184 -4.75 11.75 3.51
CA SER A 184 -4.93 10.36 3.94
C SER A 184 -3.62 9.59 3.76
N CYS A 185 -3.44 8.56 4.57
CA CYS A 185 -2.32 7.64 4.44
C CYS A 185 -2.78 6.22 4.77
N SER A 186 -2.43 5.27 3.91
CA SER A 186 -2.73 3.84 4.06
C SER A 186 -1.51 3.00 3.66
N ILE A 187 -1.51 1.74 4.08
CA ILE A 187 -0.51 0.77 3.60
C ILE A 187 -1.09 0.14 2.33
N GLU A 188 -0.29 0.12 1.27
CA GLU A 188 -0.64 -0.55 0.02
C GLU A 188 -0.78 -2.07 0.25
N ASP A 189 -1.71 -2.71 -0.46
CA ASP A 189 -1.83 -4.17 -0.39
C ASP A 189 -0.59 -4.82 -1.02
N PRO A 190 0.09 -5.77 -0.34
CA PRO A 190 1.18 -6.52 -0.95
C PRO A 190 0.79 -7.17 -2.27
N THR A 191 -0.44 -7.69 -2.37
CA THR A 191 -0.96 -8.31 -3.60
C THR A 191 -1.07 -7.29 -4.73
N GLU A 192 -1.50 -6.06 -4.43
CA GLU A 192 -1.60 -4.99 -5.43
C GLU A 192 -0.20 -4.51 -5.84
N THR A 193 0.74 -4.49 -4.89
CA THR A 193 2.16 -4.20 -5.14
C THR A 193 2.75 -5.23 -6.09
N GLU A 194 2.55 -6.52 -5.82
CA GLU A 194 2.99 -7.64 -6.66
C GLU A 194 2.34 -7.60 -8.06
N LYS A 195 1.03 -7.33 -8.15
CA LYS A 195 0.34 -7.16 -9.44
C LYS A 195 0.83 -5.93 -10.20
N SER A 196 1.10 -4.82 -9.52
CA SER A 196 1.68 -3.62 -10.15
C SER A 196 3.08 -3.92 -10.67
N PHE A 197 3.85 -4.74 -9.95
CA PHE A 197 5.17 -5.17 -10.36
C PHE A 197 5.12 -6.11 -11.58
N ALA A 198 4.23 -7.11 -11.57
CA ALA A 198 4.01 -8.01 -12.72
C ALA A 198 3.59 -7.23 -13.98
N ARG A 199 2.66 -6.26 -13.84
CA ARG A 199 2.29 -5.34 -14.94
C ARG A 199 3.46 -4.59 -15.55
N ARG A 200 4.38 -4.13 -14.69
CA ARG A 200 5.56 -3.39 -15.15
C ARG A 200 6.54 -4.30 -15.87
N ILE A 201 6.78 -5.50 -15.34
CA ILE A 201 7.59 -6.51 -16.03
C ILE A 201 7.01 -6.78 -17.43
N LEU A 202 5.71 -7.06 -17.51
CA LEU A 202 5.03 -7.29 -18.78
C LEU A 202 5.29 -6.15 -19.77
N SER A 203 5.16 -4.89 -19.34
CA SER A 203 5.38 -3.75 -20.23
C SER A 203 6.79 -3.64 -20.85
N ILE A 204 7.76 -4.41 -20.36
CA ILE A 204 9.16 -4.42 -20.84
C ILE A 204 9.41 -5.60 -21.78
N VAL A 205 8.80 -6.75 -21.51
CA VAL A 205 9.08 -8.02 -22.19
C VAL A 205 7.96 -8.52 -23.10
N ASP A 206 6.75 -7.98 -22.96
CA ASP A 206 5.64 -8.18 -23.89
C ASP A 206 5.91 -7.36 -25.17
N TYR A 207 6.63 -7.96 -26.12
CA TYR A 207 7.02 -7.26 -27.35
C TYR A 207 5.89 -7.18 -28.35
N ASN A 208 4.98 -8.17 -28.34
CA ASN A 208 3.87 -8.24 -29.27
C ASN A 208 2.65 -7.40 -28.80
N GLY A 209 2.63 -7.00 -27.52
CA GLY A 209 1.62 -6.15 -26.90
C GLY A 209 0.28 -6.85 -26.65
N ASP A 210 0.26 -8.18 -26.54
CA ASP A 210 -0.97 -8.96 -26.34
C ASP A 210 -1.41 -9.05 -24.87
N GLY A 211 -0.59 -8.53 -23.95
CA GLY A 211 -0.85 -8.48 -22.51
C GLY A 211 -0.57 -9.81 -21.79
N LYS A 212 0.06 -10.77 -22.47
CA LYS A 212 0.50 -12.06 -21.94
C LYS A 212 1.98 -12.29 -22.28
N LEU A 213 2.54 -13.38 -21.79
CA LEU A 213 3.89 -13.82 -22.17
C LEU A 213 3.81 -15.16 -22.86
N SER A 214 4.24 -15.18 -24.11
CA SER A 214 4.60 -16.41 -24.79
C SER A 214 5.80 -17.08 -24.09
N PHE A 215 6.00 -18.37 -24.32
CA PHE A 215 7.18 -19.08 -23.78
C PHE A 215 8.51 -18.40 -24.13
N SER A 216 8.63 -17.83 -25.33
CA SER A 216 9.82 -17.07 -25.74
C SER A 216 10.05 -15.83 -24.87
N GLU A 217 9.02 -15.02 -24.67
CA GLU A 217 9.13 -13.77 -23.87
C GLU A 217 9.36 -14.08 -22.40
N PHE A 218 8.70 -15.12 -21.87
CA PHE A 218 8.96 -15.62 -20.53
C PHE A 218 10.39 -16.13 -20.37
N SER A 219 10.93 -16.84 -21.37
CA SER A 219 12.30 -17.36 -21.33
C SER A 219 13.33 -16.23 -21.28
N GLU A 220 13.13 -15.17 -22.06
CA GLU A 220 13.98 -13.97 -22.03
C GLU A 220 13.88 -13.23 -20.69
N LEU A 221 12.68 -13.13 -20.13
CA LEU A 221 12.46 -12.54 -18.82
C LEU A 221 13.25 -13.28 -17.73
N ILE A 222 13.20 -14.61 -17.70
CA ILE A 222 13.94 -15.41 -16.72
C ILE A 222 15.46 -15.26 -16.88
N ASP A 223 15.96 -15.09 -18.11
CA ASP A 223 17.38 -14.79 -18.34
C ASP A 223 17.76 -13.40 -17.80
N ALA A 224 16.92 -12.40 -18.03
CA ALA A 224 17.12 -11.03 -17.55
C ALA A 224 17.16 -10.95 -16.01
N PHE A 225 16.39 -11.79 -15.32
CA PHE A 225 16.43 -11.92 -13.85
C PHE A 225 17.74 -12.48 -13.29
N GLY A 226 18.60 -13.04 -14.14
CA GLY A 226 19.98 -13.40 -13.79
C GLY A 226 20.10 -14.57 -12.81
N ASN A 227 19.03 -15.32 -12.53
CA ASN A 227 19.08 -16.53 -11.73
C ASN A 227 19.35 -17.75 -12.62
N GLN A 228 20.57 -18.32 -12.51
CA GLN A 228 21.00 -19.48 -13.28
C GLN A 228 20.21 -20.77 -13.01
N GLN A 229 19.63 -20.93 -11.82
CA GLN A 229 18.78 -22.08 -11.50
C GLN A 229 17.40 -21.92 -12.15
N ALA A 230 16.82 -20.73 -12.10
CA ALA A 230 15.57 -20.42 -12.80
C ALA A 230 15.74 -20.59 -14.32
N ALA A 231 16.86 -20.11 -14.88
CA ALA A 231 17.18 -20.24 -16.30
C ALA A 231 17.32 -21.70 -16.78
N LYS A 232 17.62 -22.64 -15.87
CA LYS A 232 17.66 -24.09 -16.17
C LYS A 232 16.30 -24.77 -16.05
N LYS A 233 15.33 -24.15 -15.37
CA LYS A 233 14.01 -24.71 -15.07
C LYS A 233 12.90 -23.94 -15.80
N LYS A 234 13.20 -23.27 -16.91
CA LYS A 234 12.25 -22.37 -17.59
C LYS A 234 10.97 -23.08 -18.03
N GLU A 235 11.05 -24.29 -18.60
CA GLU A 235 9.84 -25.04 -18.96
C GLU A 235 8.99 -25.42 -17.73
N GLU A 236 9.63 -25.74 -16.61
CA GLU A 236 8.92 -26.09 -15.36
C GLU A 236 8.26 -24.86 -14.75
N LEU A 237 8.96 -23.73 -14.74
CA LEU A 237 8.45 -22.45 -14.25
C LEU A 237 7.30 -21.92 -15.11
N PHE A 238 7.43 -22.05 -16.43
CA PHE A 238 6.37 -21.66 -17.36
C PHE A 238 5.10 -22.47 -17.13
N LYS A 239 5.22 -23.80 -17.03
CA LYS A 239 4.08 -24.69 -16.71
C LYS A 239 3.49 -24.45 -15.34
N ALA A 240 4.30 -24.01 -14.37
CA ALA A 240 3.81 -23.66 -13.04
C ALA A 240 3.09 -22.30 -13.04
N ALA A 241 3.42 -21.41 -13.98
CA ALA A 241 2.80 -20.11 -14.13
C ALA A 241 1.49 -20.19 -14.92
N ASP A 242 1.47 -20.93 -16.03
CA ASP A 242 0.30 -21.18 -16.88
C ASP A 242 -0.69 -22.13 -16.16
N GLU A 243 -1.42 -21.61 -15.17
CA GLU A 243 -2.39 -22.37 -14.37
C GLU A 243 -3.57 -22.86 -15.22
N ASN A 244 -3.96 -22.06 -16.22
CA ASN A 244 -5.12 -22.33 -17.04
C ASN A 244 -4.80 -23.24 -18.26
N GLY A 245 -3.52 -23.37 -18.63
CA GLY A 245 -3.03 -24.23 -19.69
C GLY A 245 -3.29 -23.71 -21.10
N ASP A 246 -3.45 -22.40 -21.30
CA ASP A 246 -3.70 -21.80 -22.62
C ASP A 246 -2.42 -21.58 -23.43
N GLY A 247 -1.25 -21.85 -22.85
CA GLY A 247 0.04 -21.75 -23.50
C GLY A 247 0.66 -20.36 -23.45
N ASP A 248 0.04 -19.42 -22.73
CA ASP A 248 0.55 -18.09 -22.45
C ASP A 248 0.50 -17.82 -20.94
N VAL A 249 1.37 -16.95 -20.43
CA VAL A 249 1.31 -16.53 -19.02
C VAL A 249 0.68 -15.16 -18.93
N SER A 250 -0.52 -15.09 -18.35
CA SER A 250 -1.20 -13.82 -18.11
C SER A 250 -0.59 -13.03 -16.95
N MET A 251 -1.01 -11.76 -16.83
CA MET A 251 -0.60 -10.88 -15.73
C MET A 251 -0.89 -11.44 -14.33
N ASP A 252 -2.08 -12.01 -14.13
CA ASP A 252 -2.45 -12.56 -12.82
C ASP A 252 -1.63 -13.82 -12.49
N GLU A 253 -1.39 -14.67 -13.49
CA GLU A 253 -0.55 -15.87 -13.38
C GLU A 253 0.91 -15.54 -13.07
N LEU A 254 1.49 -14.53 -13.74
CA LEU A 254 2.84 -14.05 -13.44
C LEU A 254 2.93 -13.48 -12.03
N ALA A 255 1.92 -12.71 -11.57
CA ALA A 255 1.89 -12.17 -10.22
C ALA A 255 1.83 -13.29 -9.16
N ILE A 256 1.03 -14.33 -9.40
CA ILE A 256 0.94 -15.51 -8.53
C ILE A 256 2.28 -16.25 -8.48
N LEU A 257 2.92 -16.50 -9.63
CA LEU A 257 4.23 -17.16 -9.69
C LEU A 257 5.29 -16.39 -8.87
N LEU A 258 5.34 -15.07 -9.07
CA LEU A 258 6.29 -14.18 -8.37
C LEU A 258 6.02 -14.11 -6.87
N ALA A 259 4.76 -14.24 -6.42
CA ALA A 259 4.42 -14.35 -5.02
C ALA A 259 4.83 -15.70 -4.42
N MET A 260 4.54 -16.81 -5.12
CA MET A 260 4.80 -18.18 -4.65
C MET A 260 6.29 -18.53 -4.56
N GLN A 261 7.11 -18.05 -5.50
CA GLN A 261 8.54 -18.39 -5.54
C GLN A 261 9.38 -17.63 -4.51
N GLN A 262 8.81 -16.65 -3.82
CA GLN A 262 9.52 -15.94 -2.75
C GLN A 262 9.85 -16.84 -1.54
N GLU A 263 9.35 -18.08 -1.43
CA GLU A 263 9.51 -18.90 -0.22
C GLU A 263 10.64 -19.94 -0.23
N LYS A 264 11.17 -20.37 -1.39
CA LYS A 264 12.15 -21.49 -1.44
C LYS A 264 13.39 -21.26 -2.32
N GLU A 265 13.25 -20.64 -3.49
CA GLU A 265 14.36 -20.25 -4.39
C GLU A 265 13.96 -18.95 -5.11
N PRO A 266 14.65 -17.82 -4.92
CA PRO A 266 14.24 -16.54 -5.50
C PRO A 266 14.36 -16.57 -7.03
N LEU A 267 13.29 -16.31 -7.77
CA LEU A 267 13.37 -16.23 -9.24
C LEU A 267 14.26 -15.08 -9.74
N ILE A 268 14.33 -14.01 -8.95
CA ILE A 268 14.97 -12.75 -9.32
C ILE A 268 16.19 -12.55 -8.43
N ASN A 269 17.37 -12.58 -9.04
CA ASN A 269 18.63 -12.22 -8.35
C ASN A 269 19.17 -10.87 -8.82
N ARG A 270 18.65 -10.33 -9.92
CA ARG A 270 19.05 -9.03 -10.46
C ARG A 270 17.83 -8.23 -10.87
N CYS A 271 17.90 -6.93 -10.66
CA CYS A 271 16.93 -6.02 -11.23
C CYS A 271 17.04 -6.03 -12.76
N PRO A 272 15.95 -6.29 -13.51
CA PRO A 272 15.95 -6.28 -14.98
C PRO A 272 16.15 -4.88 -15.57
N VAL A 273 16.15 -3.84 -14.74
CA VAL A 273 16.20 -2.43 -15.13
C VAL A 273 17.60 -1.86 -14.96
N CYS A 274 18.07 -1.85 -13.73
CA CYS A 274 19.35 -1.27 -13.34
C CYS A 274 20.45 -2.33 -13.13
N GLY A 275 20.12 -3.62 -13.18
CA GLY A 275 21.08 -4.72 -13.05
C GLY A 275 21.62 -4.95 -11.62
N GLU A 276 21.11 -4.21 -10.64
CA GLU A 276 21.50 -4.33 -9.23
C GLU A 276 21.15 -5.71 -8.67
N LEU A 277 22.04 -6.25 -7.82
CA LEU A 277 21.84 -7.57 -7.20
C LEU A 277 20.78 -7.46 -6.11
N LEU A 278 19.75 -8.32 -6.19
CA LEU A 278 18.70 -8.40 -5.18
C LEU A 278 19.10 -9.40 -4.10
N GLU A 279 19.31 -8.94 -2.88
CA GLU A 279 19.65 -9.82 -1.77
C GLU A 279 18.42 -10.61 -1.30
N VAL A 280 18.51 -11.94 -1.38
CA VAL A 280 17.44 -12.90 -1.04
C VAL A 280 16.98 -12.80 0.42
N SER A 281 17.89 -12.40 1.32
CA SER A 281 17.60 -12.16 2.74
C SER A 281 16.74 -10.93 2.96
N ASP A 282 16.71 -10.00 2.00
CA ASP A 282 16.00 -8.73 2.05
C ASP A 282 14.93 -8.67 0.95
N LYS A 283 14.02 -9.66 1.02
CA LYS A 283 12.92 -9.86 0.05
C LYS A 283 12.11 -8.59 -0.18
N LEU A 284 11.94 -7.82 0.88
CA LEU A 284 11.16 -6.61 0.84
C LEU A 284 11.92 -5.49 0.13
N ASN A 285 13.17 -5.20 0.48
CA ASN A 285 13.97 -4.22 -0.25
C ASN A 285 14.15 -4.61 -1.71
N SER A 286 14.22 -5.91 -2.00
CA SER A 286 14.19 -6.43 -3.37
C SER A 286 12.86 -6.10 -4.06
N MET A 287 11.71 -6.40 -3.47
CA MET A 287 10.39 -6.07 -4.02
C MET A 287 10.19 -4.55 -4.22
N ILE A 288 10.72 -3.75 -3.31
CA ILE A 288 10.67 -2.29 -3.35
C ILE A 288 11.55 -1.72 -4.45
N HIS A 289 12.83 -2.13 -4.50
CA HIS A 289 13.76 -1.76 -5.55
C HIS A 289 13.17 -2.12 -6.92
N MET A 290 12.54 -3.28 -7.02
CA MET A 290 11.86 -3.74 -8.23
C MET A 290 10.58 -2.97 -8.55
N SER A 291 9.95 -2.35 -7.55
CA SER A 291 8.77 -1.50 -7.72
C SER A 291 9.12 -0.05 -8.06
N LEU A 292 10.34 0.42 -7.75
CA LEU A 292 10.76 1.82 -7.83
C LEU A 292 11.95 2.09 -8.76
N CYS A 293 12.77 1.09 -9.13
CA CYS A 293 13.89 1.26 -10.06
C CYS A 293 13.37 1.37 -11.50
N PHE A 294 12.83 2.55 -11.88
CA PHE A 294 12.58 3.01 -13.26
C PHE A 294 12.51 4.54 -13.31
#